data_AF-Q6PB45-F1
#
_entry.id   AF-Q6PB45-F1
#
_cell.length_a   1.000
_cell.length_b   1.000
_cell.length_c   1.000
_cell.angle_alpha   90.00
_cell.angle_beta   90.00
_cell.angle_gamma   90.00
#
_symmetry.space_group_name_H-M   'P 1'
#
loop_
_entity.id
_entity.type
_entity.pdbx_description
1 polymer ?
#
loop_
_entity_poly.entity_id
_entity_poly.type
_entity_poly.pdbx_seq_one_letter_code
_entity_poly.pdbx_strand_id
1 'polypeptide(L)'
;CQEFEQFQIVPTVETPYLARAGKNEFLNLVPDIEEVRAGSVVSKKGYLHFKEPLSSNWAKHFVVVRRPYVFIYNSDKDPVERGIINLSTAQVEYSEDQQAMVKTPNTFAVCTKHRGVLLQALNDKDMNDWLYAFNPLLAGTIRSKLSRRCPSQPKY
;
A
#
# COMPACT_ATOMS: atom_id res chain seq x y z
N CYS A 1 -24.35 -13.78 -45.90
CA CYS A 1 -25.59 -14.02 -45.14
C CYS A 1 -25.50 -15.44 -44.61
N GLN A 2 -25.26 -15.71 -43.33
CA GLN A 2 -25.79 -15.10 -42.10
C GLN A 2 -24.68 -14.80 -41.09
N GLU A 3 -24.71 -13.58 -40.53
CA GLU A 3 -24.27 -13.29 -39.15
C GLU A 3 -25.03 -14.20 -38.17
N PHE A 4 -24.45 -14.52 -37.01
CA PHE A 4 -25.08 -14.29 -35.70
C PHE A 4 -24.09 -14.65 -34.58
N GLU A 5 -23.53 -13.57 -34.02
CA GLU A 5 -23.24 -13.27 -32.62
C GLU A 5 -22.69 -14.37 -31.69
N GLN A 6 -21.39 -14.25 -31.44
CA GLN A 6 -20.70 -14.78 -30.28
C GLN A 6 -21.18 -14.03 -29.02
N PHE A 7 -22.00 -14.67 -28.19
CA PHE A 7 -22.42 -14.14 -26.90
C PHE A 7 -21.19 -13.91 -26.00
N GLN A 8 -20.80 -12.65 -25.82
CA GLN A 8 -19.87 -12.25 -24.77
C GLN A 8 -20.59 -12.32 -23.43
N ILE A 9 -20.14 -13.21 -22.54
CA ILE A 9 -20.55 -13.23 -21.14
C ILE A 9 -19.90 -12.00 -20.48
N VAL A 10 -20.65 -10.89 -20.44
CA VAL A 10 -20.27 -9.72 -19.64
C VAL A 10 -20.29 -10.16 -18.18
N PRO A 11 -19.19 -10.00 -17.41
CA PRO A 11 -19.22 -10.31 -15.99
C PRO A 11 -20.27 -9.41 -15.34
N THR A 12 -21.21 -10.01 -14.61
CA THR A 12 -22.23 -9.28 -13.87
C THR A 12 -21.54 -8.32 -12.90
N VAL A 13 -21.51 -7.03 -13.23
CA VAL A 13 -21.09 -5.99 -12.29
C VAL A 13 -22.15 -5.97 -11.21
N GLU A 14 -21.85 -6.61 -10.07
CA GLU A 14 -22.74 -6.56 -8.92
C GLU A 14 -22.92 -5.10 -8.52
N THR A 15 -24.10 -4.57 -8.79
CA THR A 15 -24.50 -3.24 -8.33
C THR A 15 -24.39 -3.23 -6.81
N PRO A 16 -23.58 -2.32 -6.22
CA PRO A 16 -23.39 -2.28 -4.78
C PRO A 16 -24.75 -2.10 -4.10
N TYR A 17 -24.97 -2.74 -2.94
CA TYR A 17 -26.26 -2.72 -2.22
C TYR A 17 -26.82 -1.30 -2.02
N LEU A 18 -25.94 -0.31 -1.88
CA LEU A 18 -26.29 1.11 -1.77
C LEU A 18 -26.99 1.67 -3.02
N ALA A 19 -26.65 1.18 -4.22
CA ALA A 19 -27.24 1.61 -5.48
C ALA A 19 -28.62 1.00 -5.73
N ARG A 20 -29.07 0.05 -4.90
CA ARG A 20 -30.38 -0.62 -5.00
C ARG A 20 -31.45 -0.02 -4.10
N ALA A 21 -31.09 0.78 -3.09
CA ALA A 21 -32.06 1.37 -2.18
C ALA A 21 -32.86 2.48 -2.89
N GLY A 22 -34.18 2.30 -2.97
CA GLY A 22 -35.10 3.35 -3.41
C GLY A 22 -35.10 4.54 -2.44
N LYS A 23 -35.62 5.70 -2.87
CA LYS A 23 -35.55 6.99 -2.14
C LYS A 23 -36.08 6.98 -0.69
N ASN A 24 -36.76 5.93 -0.23
CA ASN A 24 -37.35 5.81 1.11
C ASN A 24 -37.15 4.43 1.77
N GLU A 25 -36.18 3.63 1.33
CA GLU A 25 -35.88 2.33 1.97
C GLU A 25 -34.65 2.44 2.88
N PHE A 26 -34.87 2.34 4.20
CA PHE A 26 -33.77 2.19 5.14
C PHE A 26 -33.16 0.80 4.97
N LEU A 27 -31.93 0.73 4.45
CA LEU A 27 -31.16 -0.51 4.42
C LEU A 27 -30.79 -0.88 5.87
N ASN A 28 -31.31 -2.00 6.37
CA ASN A 28 -30.90 -2.58 7.65
C ASN A 28 -29.52 -3.23 7.52
N LEU A 29 -28.48 -2.40 7.41
CA LEU A 29 -27.10 -2.85 7.38
C LEU A 29 -26.68 -3.29 8.78
N VAL A 30 -26.33 -4.57 8.91
CA VAL A 30 -25.70 -5.10 10.13
C VAL A 30 -24.19 -5.08 9.92
N PRO A 31 -23.40 -4.46 10.81
CA PRO A 31 -21.95 -4.49 10.70
C PRO A 31 -21.46 -5.91 10.96
N ASP A 32 -20.67 -6.45 10.04
CA ASP A 32 -19.88 -7.66 10.27
C ASP A 32 -18.58 -7.24 10.98
N ILE A 33 -18.34 -7.79 12.17
CA ILE A 33 -17.21 -7.41 13.05
C ILE A 33 -16.41 -8.66 13.37
N GLU A 34 -15.14 -8.66 12.96
CA GLU A 34 -14.19 -9.71 13.27
C GLU A 34 -13.11 -9.18 14.22
N GLU A 35 -12.90 -9.82 15.37
CA GLU A 35 -11.77 -9.52 16.25
C GLU A 35 -10.49 -10.13 15.67
N VAL A 36 -9.62 -9.28 15.10
CA VAL A 36 -8.30 -9.70 14.64
C VAL A 36 -7.26 -9.43 15.73
N ARG A 37 -6.70 -10.49 16.30
CA ARG A 37 -5.56 -10.36 17.22
C ARG A 37 -4.28 -10.15 16.42
N ALA A 38 -3.79 -8.90 16.41
CA ALA A 38 -2.50 -8.61 15.80
C ALA A 38 -1.38 -9.41 16.51
N GLY A 39 -0.54 -10.08 15.73
CA GLY A 39 0.61 -10.82 16.28
C GLY A 39 1.54 -9.91 17.08
N SER A 40 2.18 -10.45 18.13
CA SER A 40 3.07 -9.67 19.00
C SER A 40 4.33 -9.16 18.30
N VAL A 41 4.71 -9.77 17.18
CA VAL A 41 5.97 -9.47 16.48
C VAL A 41 5.82 -8.23 15.62
N VAL A 42 6.61 -7.21 15.92
CA VAL A 42 6.72 -5.98 15.12
C VAL A 42 7.89 -6.11 14.17
N SER A 43 7.65 -6.03 12.86
CA SER A 43 8.72 -6.05 11.86
C SER A 43 9.48 -4.72 11.82
N LYS A 44 8.76 -3.60 11.94
CA LYS A 44 9.33 -2.25 12.02
C LYS A 44 8.31 -1.27 12.61
N LYS A 45 8.81 -0.23 13.28
CA LYS A 45 8.03 0.92 13.71
C LYS A 45 8.82 2.21 13.49
N GLY A 46 8.13 3.32 13.21
CA GLY A 46 8.77 4.61 12.99
C GLY A 46 7.88 5.58 12.23
N TYR A 47 8.43 6.73 11.87
CA TYR A 47 7.70 7.76 11.15
C TYR A 47 7.86 7.61 9.64
N LEU A 48 6.76 7.80 8.91
CA LEU A 48 6.73 7.91 7.45
C LEU A 48 5.92 9.14 7.06
N HIS A 49 6.27 9.74 5.93
CA HIS A 49 5.44 10.78 5.32
C HIS A 49 4.53 10.15 4.27
N PHE A 50 3.25 10.49 4.31
CA PHE A 50 2.21 9.98 3.44
C PHE A 50 1.79 11.10 2.49
N LYS A 51 1.74 10.80 1.19
CA LYS A 51 1.11 11.65 0.19
C LYS A 51 -0.04 10.89 -0.45
N GLU A 52 -1.24 11.30 -0.10
CA GLU A 52 -2.46 10.80 -0.72
C GLU A 52 -2.68 11.44 -2.10
N PRO A 53 -3.25 10.72 -3.07
CA PRO A 53 -3.49 11.25 -4.42
C PRO A 53 -4.35 12.53 -4.44
N LEU A 54 -5.26 12.66 -3.47
CA LEU A 54 -6.18 13.79 -3.37
C LEU A 54 -5.66 14.93 -2.46
N SER A 55 -4.52 14.72 -1.79
CA SER A 55 -3.89 15.73 -0.91
C SER A 55 -2.66 16.32 -1.57
N SER A 56 -2.55 17.65 -1.57
CA SER A 56 -1.32 18.33 -2.02
C SER A 56 -0.15 18.15 -1.05
N ASN A 57 -0.45 17.95 0.25
CA ASN A 57 0.52 17.98 1.33
C ASN A 57 0.93 16.59 1.80
N TRP A 58 2.19 16.47 2.21
CA TRP A 58 2.72 15.31 2.91
C TRP A 58 2.33 15.35 4.39
N ALA A 59 1.76 14.27 4.91
CA ALA A 59 1.41 14.12 6.31
C ALA A 59 2.34 13.13 7.00
N LYS A 60 2.90 13.50 8.15
CA LYS A 60 3.78 12.63 8.95
C LYS A 60 2.94 11.77 9.88
N HIS A 61 3.10 10.45 9.80
CA HIS A 61 2.41 9.49 10.66
C HIS A 61 3.39 8.54 11.33
N PHE A 62 3.04 8.07 12.52
CA PHE A 62 3.73 6.97 13.17
C PHE A 62 3.14 5.65 12.70
N VAL A 63 3.99 4.76 12.20
CA VAL A 63 3.60 3.54 11.52
C VAL A 63 4.18 2.34 12.25
N VAL A 64 3.38 1.29 12.42
CA VAL A 64 3.79 0.02 13.02
C VAL A 64 3.40 -1.13 12.09
N VAL A 65 4.38 -1.92 11.67
CA VAL A 65 4.16 -3.09 10.80
C VAL A 65 4.16 -4.35 11.65
N ARG A 66 3.01 -5.02 11.71
CA ARG A 66 2.81 -6.34 12.32
C ARG A 66 2.13 -7.21 11.29
N ARG A 67 2.92 -7.98 10.53
CA ARG A 67 2.41 -8.70 9.37
C ARG A 67 1.20 -9.59 9.73
N PRO A 68 0.16 -9.59 8.86
CA PRO A 68 0.11 -8.95 7.55
C PRO A 68 -0.38 -7.49 7.56
N TYR A 69 -0.52 -6.84 8.71
CA TYR A 69 -1.11 -5.51 8.81
C TYR A 69 -0.08 -4.40 9.07
N VAL A 70 -0.42 -3.21 8.61
CA VAL A 70 0.24 -1.95 8.96
C VAL A 70 -0.75 -1.08 9.70
N PHE A 71 -0.37 -0.62 10.88
CA PHE A 71 -1.14 0.29 11.72
C PHE A 71 -0.57 1.69 11.61
N ILE A 72 -1.45 2.68 11.44
CA ILE A 72 -1.11 4.08 11.24
C ILE A 72 -1.69 4.88 12.40
N TYR A 73 -0.86 5.72 13.02
CA TYR A 73 -1.18 6.59 14.14
C TYR A 73 -0.76 8.02 13.81
N ASN A 74 -1.35 9.03 14.45
CA ASN A 74 -0.88 10.41 14.24
C ASN A 74 0.50 10.66 14.86
N SER A 75 0.83 9.98 15.97
CA SER A 75 2.13 10.05 16.64
C SER A 75 2.40 8.75 17.41
N ASP A 76 3.62 8.59 17.96
CA ASP A 76 3.99 7.45 18.80
C ASP A 76 3.29 7.43 20.17
N LYS A 77 2.60 8.51 20.53
CA LYS A 77 1.81 8.66 21.77
C LYS A 77 0.30 8.62 21.53
N ASP A 78 -0.13 8.55 20.27
CA ASP A 78 -1.54 8.48 19.92
C ASP A 78 -2.08 7.09 20.26
N PRO A 79 -3.05 6.97 21.20
CA PRO A 79 -3.57 5.68 21.61
C PRO A 79 -4.55 5.08 20.58
N VAL A 80 -4.89 5.83 19.51
CA VAL A 80 -5.93 5.46 18.54
C VAL A 80 -5.33 5.09 17.19
N GLU A 81 -5.63 3.88 16.71
CA GLU A 81 -5.38 3.49 15.32
C GLU A 81 -6.20 4.37 14.35
N ARG A 82 -5.52 5.12 13.48
CA ARG A 82 -6.15 5.99 12.47
C ARG A 82 -6.33 5.33 11.12
N GLY A 83 -5.58 4.27 10.86
CA GLY A 83 -5.64 3.54 9.60
C GLY A 83 -5.00 2.18 9.69
N ILE A 84 -5.49 1.27 8.86
CA ILE A 84 -5.00 -0.10 8.73
C ILE A 84 -4.80 -0.41 7.26
N ILE A 85 -3.66 -1.02 6.92
CA ILE A 85 -3.39 -1.54 5.58
C ILE A 85 -3.15 -3.04 5.70
N ASN A 86 -3.87 -3.83 4.91
CA ASN A 86 -3.63 -5.26 4.77
C ASN A 86 -2.59 -5.52 3.66
N LEU A 87 -1.36 -5.88 4.05
CA LEU A 87 -0.24 -6.19 3.15
C LEU A 87 -0.42 -7.50 2.38
N SER A 88 -1.36 -8.36 2.78
CA SER A 88 -1.71 -9.56 1.99
C SER A 88 -2.35 -9.17 0.66
N THR A 89 -3.08 -8.06 0.66
CA THR A 89 -3.87 -7.58 -0.48
C THR A 89 -3.29 -6.33 -1.13
N ALA A 90 -2.49 -5.56 -0.38
CA ALA A 90 -1.86 -4.35 -0.89
C ALA A 90 -0.67 -4.70 -1.79
N GLN A 91 -0.53 -3.98 -2.88
CA GLN A 91 0.64 -4.00 -3.75
C GLN A 91 1.64 -2.96 -3.26
N VAL A 92 2.90 -3.36 -3.15
CA VAL A 92 4.00 -2.47 -2.81
C VAL A 92 4.84 -2.31 -4.07
N GLU A 93 5.06 -1.07 -4.48
CA GLU A 93 5.77 -0.76 -5.72
C GLU A 93 6.95 0.16 -5.44
N TYR A 94 8.04 -0.11 -6.14
CA TYR A 94 9.24 0.71 -6.13
C TYR A 94 9.85 0.72 -7.52
N SER A 95 10.18 1.91 -8.02
CA SER A 95 10.88 2.10 -9.28
C SER A 95 11.77 3.34 -9.18
N GLU A 96 13.02 3.23 -9.61
CA GLU A 96 13.97 4.34 -9.67
C GLU A 96 13.47 5.44 -10.62
N ASP A 97 12.84 5.06 -11.73
CA ASP A 97 12.31 6.01 -12.72
C ASP A 97 11.12 6.79 -12.14
N GLN A 98 10.21 6.12 -11.43
CA GLN A 98 9.10 6.79 -10.75
C GLN A 98 9.61 7.74 -9.68
N GLN A 99 10.64 7.35 -8.94
CA GLN A 99 11.26 8.19 -7.92
C GLN A 99 11.88 9.46 -8.54
N ALA A 100 12.54 9.33 -9.69
CA ALA A 100 13.08 10.47 -10.44
C ALA A 100 11.97 11.40 -10.95
N MET A 101 10.83 10.86 -11.39
CA MET A 101 9.66 11.63 -11.83
C MET A 101 8.97 12.39 -10.69
N VAL A 102 8.84 11.77 -9.51
CA VAL A 102 8.22 12.39 -8.32
C VAL A 102 9.12 13.47 -7.71
N LYS A 103 10.41 13.54 -8.11
CA LYS A 103 11.42 14.48 -7.61
C LYS A 103 11.57 14.47 -6.08
N THR A 104 11.12 13.40 -5.44
CA THR A 104 11.11 13.26 -3.99
C THR A 104 11.86 11.97 -3.64
N PRO A 105 13.06 12.08 -3.07
CA PRO A 105 13.87 10.91 -2.75
C PRO A 105 13.21 10.06 -1.67
N ASN A 106 13.70 8.84 -1.52
CA ASN A 106 13.30 7.85 -0.50
C ASN A 106 11.80 7.49 -0.51
N THR A 107 11.19 7.42 -1.69
CA THR A 107 9.74 7.22 -1.84
C THR A 107 9.41 5.85 -2.44
N PHE A 108 8.38 5.19 -1.92
CA PHE A 108 7.78 3.98 -2.49
C PHE A 108 6.25 4.07 -2.44
N ALA A 109 5.57 3.31 -3.28
CA ALA A 109 4.10 3.34 -3.36
C ALA A 109 3.48 2.12 -2.70
N VAL A 110 2.32 2.31 -2.09
CA VAL A 110 1.48 1.24 -1.56
C VAL A 110 0.07 1.40 -2.11
N CYS A 111 -0.39 0.40 -2.86
CA CYS A 111 -1.66 0.40 -3.56
C CYS A 111 -2.56 -0.70 -2.98
N THR A 112 -3.64 -0.28 -2.33
CA THR A 112 -4.77 -1.15 -1.98
C THR A 112 -5.80 -1.12 -3.10
N LYS A 113 -6.83 -1.98 -3.03
CA LYS A 113 -7.92 -2.05 -4.02
C LYS A 113 -8.57 -0.70 -4.32
N HIS A 114 -8.65 0.19 -3.32
CA HIS A 114 -9.38 1.45 -3.44
C HIS A 114 -8.51 2.69 -3.28
N ARG A 115 -7.23 2.52 -2.90
CA ARG A 115 -6.38 3.64 -2.51
C ARG A 115 -4.91 3.34 -2.77
N GLY A 116 -4.27 4.18 -3.57
CA GLY A 116 -2.81 4.29 -3.67
C GLY A 116 -2.29 5.37 -2.73
N VAL A 117 -1.13 5.18 -2.13
CA VAL A 117 -0.45 6.18 -1.31
C VAL A 117 1.05 6.15 -1.57
N LEU A 118 1.67 7.33 -1.66
CA LEU A 118 3.13 7.46 -1.70
C LEU A 118 3.65 7.62 -0.28
N LEU A 119 4.66 6.84 0.05
CA LEU A 119 5.31 6.82 1.36
C LEU A 119 6.76 7.25 1.21
N GLN A 120 7.17 8.25 1.98
CA GLN A 120 8.55 8.73 2.01
C GLN A 120 9.21 8.40 3.35
N ALA A 121 10.36 7.74 3.26
CA ALA A 121 11.26 7.42 4.36
C ALA A 121 12.31 8.52 4.59
N LEU A 122 12.98 8.50 5.74
CA LEU A 122 13.93 9.56 6.11
C LEU A 122 15.21 9.53 5.28
N ASN A 123 15.73 8.35 4.98
CA ASN A 123 16.98 8.12 4.26
C ASN A 123 16.95 6.75 3.55
N ASP A 124 17.96 6.45 2.74
CA ASP A 124 18.03 5.19 1.97
C ASP A 124 18.02 3.95 2.87
N LYS A 125 18.73 3.98 4.00
CA LYS A 125 18.74 2.83 4.92
C LYS A 125 17.33 2.58 5.48
N ASP A 126 16.68 3.64 5.96
CA ASP A 126 15.34 3.58 6.50
C ASP A 126 14.33 3.12 5.44
N MET A 127 14.48 3.60 4.20
CA MET A 127 13.68 3.15 3.06
C MET A 127 13.81 1.64 2.82
N ASN A 128 15.04 1.11 2.82
CA ASN A 128 15.27 -0.32 2.67
C ASN A 128 14.63 -1.11 3.82
N ASP A 129 14.80 -0.67 5.06
CA ASP A 129 14.19 -1.31 6.23
C ASP A 129 12.65 -1.30 6.14
N TRP A 130 12.05 -0.22 5.61
CA TRP A 130 10.60 -0.14 5.34
C TRP A 130 10.17 -1.08 4.23
N LEU A 131 10.90 -1.15 3.11
CA LEU A 131 10.60 -2.08 2.02
C LEU A 131 10.68 -3.53 2.50
N TYR A 132 11.67 -3.90 3.32
CA TYR A 132 11.74 -5.25 3.91
C TYR A 132 10.55 -5.53 4.84
N ALA A 133 10.12 -4.55 5.63
CA ALA A 133 8.94 -4.69 6.48
C ALA A 133 7.65 -4.84 5.66
N PHE A 134 7.49 -4.08 4.56
CA PHE A 134 6.29 -4.03 3.71
C PHE A 134 6.21 -5.13 2.65
N ASN A 135 7.33 -5.55 2.06
CA ASN A 135 7.41 -6.65 1.11
C ASN A 135 8.86 -7.19 1.02
N PRO A 136 9.21 -8.27 1.75
CA PRO A 136 10.57 -8.80 1.79
C PRO A 136 11.04 -9.33 0.44
N LEU A 137 10.11 -9.81 -0.40
CA LEU A 137 10.42 -10.34 -1.74
C LEU A 137 10.79 -9.21 -2.70
N LEU A 138 10.02 -8.12 -2.68
CA LEU A 138 10.33 -6.92 -3.45
C LEU A 138 11.68 -6.34 -3.00
N ALA A 139 11.89 -6.19 -1.69
CA ALA A 139 13.15 -5.69 -1.13
C ALA A 139 14.35 -6.54 -1.55
N GLY A 140 14.23 -7.87 -1.47
CA GLY A 140 15.26 -8.80 -1.96
C GLY A 140 15.53 -8.66 -3.46
N THR A 141 14.48 -8.49 -4.26
CA THR A 141 14.60 -8.28 -5.71
C THR A 141 15.37 -7.01 -6.03
N ILE A 142 15.03 -5.88 -5.38
CA ILE A 142 15.70 -4.58 -5.56
C ILE A 142 17.18 -4.71 -5.17
N ARG A 143 17.47 -5.26 -4.00
CA ARG A 143 18.84 -5.47 -3.51
C ARG A 143 19.66 -6.31 -4.48
N SER A 144 19.08 -7.38 -5.04
CA SER A 144 19.76 -8.23 -6.02
C SER A 144 20.05 -7.50 -7.34
N LYS A 145 19.13 -6.66 -7.82
CA LYS A 145 19.30 -5.88 -9.05
C LYS A 145 20.40 -4.83 -8.89
N LEU A 146 20.41 -4.12 -7.76
CA LEU A 146 21.44 -3.11 -7.46
C LEU A 146 22.83 -3.74 -7.33
N SER A 147 22.94 -4.89 -6.65
CA SER A 147 24.22 -5.60 -6.51
C SER A 147 24.80 -6.06 -7.85
N ARG A 148 23.96 -6.45 -8.83
CA ARG A 148 24.42 -6.85 -10.17
C ARG A 148 24.84 -5.67 -11.05
N ARG A 149 24.39 -4.45 -10.73
CA ARG A 149 24.72 -3.23 -11.48
C ARG A 149 26.05 -2.61 -11.06
N CYS A 150 26.64 -2.99 -9.93
CA CYS A 150 28.01 -2.61 -9.61
C CYS A 150 28.94 -3.21 -10.67
N PRO A 151 29.55 -2.40 -11.57
CA PRO A 151 30.61 -2.92 -12.41
C PRO A 151 31.75 -3.25 -11.43
N SER A 152 32.22 -4.48 -11.46
CA SER A 152 33.58 -4.79 -11.01
C SER A 152 34.51 -3.82 -11.74
N GLN A 153 34.91 -2.72 -11.10
CA GLN A 153 35.93 -1.86 -11.68
C GLN A 153 37.20 -2.72 -11.78
N PRO A 154 37.75 -2.94 -12.99
CA PRO A 154 39.09 -3.50 -13.07
C PRO A 154 40.02 -2.46 -12.44
N LYS A 155 40.64 -2.85 -11.32
CA LYS A 155 41.76 -2.11 -10.77
C LYS A 155 42.89 -2.19 -11.81
N TYR A 156 43.18 -1.07 -12.46
CA TYR A 156 44.45 -0.86 -13.14
C TYR A 156 45.35 -0.04 -12.21
#